data_AF-A0A3D3RQN6-F1
#
_entry.id   AF-A0A3D3RQN6-F1
#
_cell.length_a   1.000
_cell.length_b   1.000
_cell.length_c   1.000
_cell.angle_alpha   90.00
_cell.angle_beta   90.00
_cell.angle_gamma   90.00
#
_symmetry.space_group_name_H-M   'P 1'
#
loop_
_entity.id
_entity.type
_entity.pdbx_description
1 polymer ?
#
loop_
_entity_poly.entity_id
_entity_poly.type
_entity_poly.pdbx_seq_one_letter_code
_entity_poly.pdbx_strand_id
1 'polypeptide(L)'
;MKKQAITPFVKWAGGKRQLLPAIKERLPEKYNRYFEPFVGGGAVLFELQPKKAIINDYNRSLVHTYRSIQTMPKEVMACVEQLDQGLIQGGRDYYYEKRALYNEKMLKEEYDVWMAA
;
A
#
# COMPACT_ATOMS: atom_id res chain seq x y z
N MET A 1 7.87 1.58 25.40
CA MET A 1 6.60 1.50 24.64
C MET A 1 6.71 0.36 23.65
N LYS A 2 5.78 -0.60 23.64
CA LYS A 2 5.75 -1.66 22.61
C LYS A 2 5.39 -1.00 21.27
N LYS A 3 6.20 -1.22 20.21
CA LYS A 3 5.81 -0.83 18.85
C LYS A 3 4.57 -1.63 18.47
N GLN A 4 3.53 -0.95 18.00
CA GLN A 4 2.34 -1.61 17.46
C GLN A 4 2.75 -2.36 16.19
N ALA A 5 2.33 -3.62 16.06
CA ALA A 5 2.59 -4.37 14.83
C ALA A 5 1.78 -3.75 13.69
N ILE A 6 2.47 -3.27 12.66
CA ILE A 6 1.87 -2.73 11.44
C ILE A 6 2.09 -3.77 10.35
N THR A 7 1.04 -4.13 9.63
CA THR A 7 1.10 -5.06 8.50
C THR A 7 0.88 -4.34 7.18
N PRO A 8 1.46 -4.83 6.07
CA PRO A 8 1.10 -4.39 4.72
C PRO A 8 -0.41 -4.29 4.51
N PHE A 9 -0.87 -3.18 3.94
CA PHE A 9 -2.30 -2.97 3.63
C PHE A 9 -2.76 -3.78 2.41
N VAL A 10 -1.84 -4.14 1.51
CA VAL A 10 -2.12 -4.87 0.27
C VAL A 10 -1.36 -6.18 0.21
N LYS A 11 -2.00 -7.21 -0.35
CA LYS A 11 -1.31 -8.46 -0.72
C LYS A 11 -0.41 -8.17 -1.92
N TRP A 12 0.89 -8.42 -1.76
CA TRP A 12 1.88 -8.14 -2.79
C TRP A 12 2.69 -9.39 -3.12
N ALA A 13 2.87 -9.67 -4.41
CA ALA A 13 3.75 -10.75 -4.85
C ALA A 13 5.19 -10.47 -4.38
N GLY A 14 5.88 -11.49 -3.87
CA GLY A 14 7.24 -11.34 -3.33
C GLY A 14 7.31 -10.69 -1.94
N GLY A 15 6.19 -10.64 -1.20
CA GLY A 15 6.14 -10.13 0.16
C GLY A 15 7.17 -10.77 1.09
N LYS A 16 8.07 -9.96 1.66
CA LYS A 16 9.23 -10.41 2.45
C LYS A 16 8.91 -10.86 3.87
N ARG A 17 7.63 -11.06 4.23
CA ARG A 17 7.20 -11.35 5.61
C ARG A 17 7.88 -12.58 6.21
N GLN A 18 8.04 -13.65 5.42
CA GLN A 18 8.72 -14.88 5.86
C GLN A 18 10.24 -14.70 6.04
N LEU A 19 10.83 -13.69 5.38
CA LEU A 19 12.26 -13.41 5.42
C LEU A 19 12.64 -12.36 6.47
N LEU A 20 11.67 -11.78 7.19
CA LEU A 20 11.91 -10.75 8.20
C LEU A 20 12.94 -11.16 9.27
N PRO A 21 12.94 -12.40 9.82
CA PRO A 21 13.97 -12.78 10.79
C PRO A 21 15.40 -12.69 10.23
N ALA A 22 15.61 -13.22 9.02
CA ALA A 22 16.91 -13.21 8.35
C ALA A 22 17.35 -11.79 7.94
N ILE A 23 16.40 -10.94 7.55
CA ILE A 23 16.68 -9.53 7.23
C ILE A 23 17.11 -8.79 8.50
N LYS A 24 16.39 -8.97 9.61
CA LYS A 24 16.68 -8.28 10.88
C LYS A 24 18.05 -8.66 11.45
N GLU A 25 18.45 -9.92 11.31
CA GLU A 25 19.78 -10.39 11.72
C GLU A 25 20.92 -9.69 10.96
N ARG A 26 20.68 -9.28 9.70
CA ARG A 26 21.70 -8.67 8.82
C ARG A 26 21.62 -7.15 8.78
N LEU A 27 20.62 -6.55 9.41
CA LEU A 27 20.49 -5.10 9.49
C LEU A 27 21.49 -4.53 10.49
N PRO A 28 22.07 -3.35 10.22
CA PRO A 28 22.89 -2.68 11.21
C PRO A 28 22.04 -2.31 12.43
N GLU A 29 22.61 -2.45 13.63
CA GLU A 29 21.93 -2.09 14.88
C GLU A 29 21.56 -0.60 14.93
N LYS A 30 22.36 0.26 14.28
CA LYS A 30 22.18 1.71 14.23
C LYS A 30 22.31 2.20 12.81
N TYR A 31 21.36 3.02 12.39
CA TYR A 31 21.35 3.68 11.09
C TYR A 31 20.56 4.98 11.18
N ASN A 32 20.88 5.94 10.30
CA ASN A 32 20.29 7.27 10.34
C ASN A 32 18.97 7.37 9.55
N ARG A 33 18.94 6.80 8.34
CA ARG A 33 17.80 6.85 7.42
C ARG A 33 17.67 5.52 6.69
N TYR A 34 16.44 5.04 6.58
CA TYR A 34 16.10 3.84 5.84
C TYR A 34 15.75 4.19 4.39
N PHE A 35 16.20 3.37 3.45
CA PHE A 35 15.87 3.50 2.03
C PHE A 35 15.37 2.15 1.51
N GLU A 36 14.21 2.15 0.87
CA GLU A 36 13.64 0.95 0.23
C GLU A 36 13.23 1.28 -1.22
N PRO A 37 14.13 1.07 -2.19
CA PRO A 37 13.88 1.45 -3.59
C PRO A 37 12.77 0.66 -4.29
N PHE A 38 12.39 -0.49 -3.72
CA PHE A 38 11.40 -1.44 -4.22
C PHE A 38 10.47 -1.86 -3.07
N VAL A 39 9.63 -0.94 -2.62
CA VAL A 39 8.83 -1.13 -1.41
C VAL A 39 7.79 -2.24 -1.56
N GLY A 40 7.17 -2.39 -2.73
CA GLY A 40 6.03 -3.29 -2.90
C GLY A 40 4.98 -3.08 -1.80
N GLY A 41 4.57 -4.16 -1.12
CA GLY A 41 3.66 -4.07 0.03
C GLY A 41 4.28 -3.50 1.32
N GLY A 42 5.57 -3.18 1.37
CA GLY A 42 6.22 -2.53 2.51
C GLY A 42 6.44 -3.42 3.74
N ALA A 43 6.55 -4.74 3.55
CA ALA A 43 6.70 -5.69 4.66
C ALA A 43 7.91 -5.36 5.57
N VAL A 44 9.03 -4.93 4.99
CA VAL A 44 10.23 -4.56 5.76
C VAL A 44 10.05 -3.19 6.40
N LEU A 45 9.58 -2.18 5.66
CA LEU A 45 9.25 -0.85 6.18
C LEU A 45 8.38 -0.91 7.44
N PHE A 46 7.27 -1.66 7.39
CA PHE A 46 6.28 -1.73 8.48
C PHE A 46 6.74 -2.56 9.68
N GLU A 47 7.64 -3.53 9.48
CA GLU A 47 8.31 -4.25 10.56
C GLU A 47 9.34 -3.36 11.27
N LEU A 48 10.17 -2.64 10.51
CA LEU A 48 11.26 -1.84 11.08
C LEU A 48 10.75 -0.54 11.71
N GLN A 49 9.72 0.08 11.13
CA GLN A 49 9.18 1.39 11.52
C GLN A 49 10.31 2.40 11.81
N PRO A 50 11.16 2.68 10.81
CA PRO A 50 12.27 3.62 10.96
C PRO A 50 11.74 5.05 11.17
N LYS A 51 12.45 5.87 11.96
CA LYS A 51 12.07 7.27 12.18
C LYS A 51 12.10 8.12 10.91
N LYS A 52 13.01 7.80 9.99
CA LYS A 52 13.19 8.47 8.69
C LYS A 52 13.33 7.42 7.61
N ALA A 53 12.40 7.39 6.66
CA ALA A 53 12.43 6.50 5.50
C ALA A 53 12.29 7.29 4.21
N ILE A 54 12.87 6.75 3.14
CA ILE A 54 12.55 7.10 1.75
C ILE A 54 12.23 5.79 1.05
N ILE A 55 11.01 5.67 0.54
CA ILE A 55 10.55 4.50 -0.20
C ILE A 55 10.28 4.87 -1.65
N ASN A 56 10.46 3.92 -2.54
CA ASN A 56 10.18 4.05 -3.96
C ASN A 56 9.57 2.75 -4.49
N ASP A 57 8.80 2.87 -5.57
CA ASP A 57 8.44 1.77 -6.44
C ASP A 57 8.26 2.30 -7.87
N TYR A 58 8.38 1.43 -8.86
CA TYR A 58 8.07 1.80 -10.25
C TYR A 58 6.56 1.92 -10.47
N ASN A 59 5.76 1.17 -9.72
CA ASN A 59 4.31 1.20 -9.85
C ASN A 59 3.74 2.51 -9.30
N ARG A 60 3.39 3.44 -10.20
CA ARG A 60 2.82 4.75 -9.87
C ARG A 60 1.51 4.63 -9.08
N SER A 61 0.64 3.66 -9.40
CA SER A 61 -0.59 3.47 -8.64
C SER A 61 -0.30 3.06 -7.20
N LEU A 62 0.67 2.18 -6.97
CA LEU A 62 1.07 1.79 -5.61
C LEU A 62 1.60 3.00 -4.83
N VAL A 63 2.49 3.79 -5.45
CA VAL A 63 3.03 5.01 -4.84
C VAL A 63 1.92 6.02 -4.53
N HIS A 64 0.95 6.17 -5.44
CA HIS A 64 -0.25 6.99 -5.22
C HIS A 64 -1.08 6.50 -4.04
N THR A 65 -1.30 5.19 -3.92
CA THR A 65 -2.02 4.60 -2.78
C THR A 65 -1.30 4.89 -1.46
N TYR A 66 0.02 4.69 -1.38
CA TYR A 66 0.82 5.05 -0.19
C TYR A 66 0.67 6.52 0.20
N ARG A 67 0.76 7.44 -0.79
CA ARG A 67 0.59 8.88 -0.54
C ARG A 67 -0.82 9.23 -0.10
N SER A 68 -1.84 8.64 -0.73
CA SER A 68 -3.24 8.90 -0.40
C SER A 68 -3.59 8.41 1.00
N ILE A 69 -3.11 7.22 1.40
CA ILE A 69 -3.25 6.73 2.77
C ILE A 69 -2.54 7.67 3.76
N GLN A 70 -1.38 8.21 3.40
CA GLN A 70 -0.63 9.14 4.25
C GLN A 70 -1.35 10.48 4.45
N THR A 71 -1.92 11.05 3.39
CA THR A 71 -2.43 12.44 3.41
C THR A 71 -3.94 12.53 3.61
N MET A 72 -4.71 11.52 3.17
CA MET A 72 -6.18 11.51 3.11
C MET A 72 -6.74 10.15 3.59
N PRO A 73 -6.35 9.65 4.77
CA PRO A 73 -6.71 8.30 5.20
C PRO A 73 -8.23 8.10 5.36
N LYS A 74 -8.97 9.14 5.77
CA LYS A 74 -10.42 9.04 6.00
C LYS A 74 -11.18 8.93 4.69
N GLU A 75 -10.75 9.68 3.69
CA GLU A 75 -11.33 9.69 2.36
C GLU A 75 -11.05 8.37 1.64
N VAL A 76 -9.82 7.84 1.75
CA VAL A 76 -9.50 6.50 1.24
C VAL A 76 -10.39 5.45 1.90
N MET A 77 -10.52 5.46 3.23
CA MET A 77 -11.39 4.52 3.94
C MET A 77 -12.86 4.62 3.51
N ALA A 78 -13.38 5.84 3.33
CA ALA A 78 -14.74 6.03 2.83
C ALA A 78 -14.94 5.45 1.42
N CYS A 79 -13.97 5.61 0.53
CA CYS A 79 -14.01 4.99 -0.81
C CYS A 79 -13.97 3.46 -0.73
N VAL A 80 -13.12 2.88 0.12
CA VAL A 80 -13.06 1.42 0.35
C VAL A 80 -14.41 0.90 0.84
N GLU A 81 -15.02 1.55 1.84
CA GLU A 81 -16.32 1.16 2.38
C GLU A 81 -17.43 1.21 1.32
N GLN A 82 -17.43 2.22 0.45
CA GLN A 82 -18.37 2.31 -0.66
C GLN A 82 -18.18 1.19 -1.70
N LEU A 83 -16.92 0.88 -2.04
CA LEU A 83 -16.60 -0.21 -2.95
C LEU A 83 -17.02 -1.57 -2.38
N ASP A 84 -16.78 -1.81 -1.09
CA ASP A 84 -17.19 -3.03 -0.40
C ASP A 84 -18.71 -3.21 -0.39
N GLN A 85 -19.46 -2.14 -0.06
CA GLN A 85 -20.93 -2.17 -0.10
C GLN A 85 -21.46 -2.45 -1.51
N GLY A 86 -20.88 -1.81 -2.52
CA GLY A 86 -21.24 -2.06 -3.91
C GLY A 86 -20.94 -3.48 -4.36
N LEU A 87 -19.81 -4.06 -3.91
CA LEU A 87 -19.44 -5.44 -4.20
C LEU A 87 -20.38 -6.45 -3.54
N ILE A 88 -20.84 -6.20 -2.31
CA ILE A 88 -21.84 -7.04 -1.62
C ILE A 88 -23.15 -7.09 -2.40
N GLN A 89 -23.58 -5.96 -2.96
CA GLN A 89 -24.86 -5.85 -3.66
C GLN A 89 -24.80 -6.33 -5.12
N GLY A 90 -23.78 -5.94 -5.87
CA GLY A 90 -23.65 -6.19 -7.31
C GLY A 90 -22.68 -7.30 -7.69
N GLY A 91 -21.94 -7.84 -6.73
CA GLY A 91 -21.07 -9.01 -6.90
C GLY A 91 -20.10 -8.88 -8.08
N ARG A 92 -20.11 -9.91 -8.94
CA ARG A 92 -19.19 -10.02 -10.07
C ARG A 92 -19.30 -8.83 -11.05
N ASP A 93 -20.52 -8.43 -11.39
CA ASP A 93 -20.74 -7.42 -12.43
C ASP A 93 -20.25 -6.04 -11.96
N TYR A 94 -20.51 -5.72 -10.70
CA TYR A 94 -19.97 -4.51 -10.06
C TYR A 94 -18.44 -4.47 -10.10
N TYR A 95 -17.77 -5.59 -9.79
CA TYR A 95 -16.31 -5.67 -9.87
C TYR A 95 -15.79 -5.36 -11.29
N TYR A 96 -16.39 -5.97 -12.33
CA TYR A 96 -15.94 -5.75 -13.70
C TYR A 96 -16.20 -4.33 -14.19
N GLU A 97 -17.30 -3.71 -13.78
CA GLU A 97 -17.59 -2.29 -14.03
C GLU A 97 -16.51 -1.39 -13.41
N LYS A 98 -16.24 -1.55 -12.10
CA LYS A 98 -15.22 -0.73 -11.42
C LYS A 98 -13.81 -0.97 -11.95
N ARG A 99 -13.49 -2.21 -12.34
CA ARG A 99 -12.21 -2.52 -12.99
C ARG A 99 -12.07 -1.83 -14.35
N ALA A 100 -13.14 -1.77 -15.14
CA ALA A 100 -13.13 -1.06 -16.42
C ALA A 100 -12.89 0.45 -16.21
N LEU A 101 -13.59 1.05 -15.26
CA LEU A 101 -13.39 2.45 -14.87
C LEU A 101 -11.96 2.70 -14.37
N TYR A 102 -11.44 1.86 -13.48
CA TYR A 102 -10.07 1.98 -12.98
C TYR A 102 -9.03 1.94 -14.12
N ASN A 103 -9.19 1.01 -15.06
CA ASN A 103 -8.31 0.90 -16.22
C ASN A 103 -8.38 2.14 -17.12
N GLU A 104 -9.57 2.70 -17.33
CA GLU A 104 -9.75 3.93 -18.11
C GLU A 104 -9.01 5.11 -17.47
N LYS A 105 -9.12 5.27 -16.15
CA LYS A 105 -8.45 6.35 -15.42
C LYS A 105 -6.93 6.17 -15.39
N MET A 106 -6.46 4.92 -15.26
CA MET A 106 -5.03 4.59 -15.38
C MET A 106 -4.47 4.98 -16.75
N LEU A 107 -5.20 4.72 -17.85
CA LEU A 107 -4.79 5.11 -19.20
C LEU A 107 -4.72 6.63 -19.38
N LYS A 108 -5.58 7.38 -18.66
CA LYS A 108 -5.59 8.84 -18.64
C LYS A 108 -4.57 9.45 -17.67
N GLU A 109 -3.81 8.63 -16.95
CA GLU A 109 -2.94 9.05 -15.84
C GLU A 109 -3.68 9.92 -14.80
N GLU A 110 -4.98 9.69 -14.62
CA GLU A 110 -5.76 10.31 -13.56
C GLU A 110 -5.49 9.56 -12.25
N TYR A 111 -5.29 10.29 -11.15
CA TYR A 111 -5.03 9.71 -9.84
C TYR A 111 -5.85 10.44 -8.78
N ASP A 112 -7.09 10.00 -8.59
CA ASP A 112 -7.96 10.49 -7.53
C ASP A 112 -7.91 9.59 -6.28
N VAL A 113 -8.59 9.99 -5.22
CA VAL A 113 -8.64 9.21 -3.96
C VAL A 113 -9.33 7.87 -4.18
N TRP A 114 -10.31 7.79 -5.08
CA TRP A 114 -11.01 6.54 -5.38
C TRP A 114 -10.06 5.49 -5.99
N MET A 115 -9.08 5.90 -6.79
CA MET A 115 -8.06 5.00 -7.33
C MET A 115 -7.03 4.49 -6.31
N ALA A 116 -7.00 5.09 -5.12
CA ALA A 116 -6.19 4.61 -4.00
C ALA A 116 -6.94 3.58 -3.13
N ALA A 117 -8.24 3.41 -3.33
CA ALA A 117 -9.11 2.49 -2.59
C ALA A 117 -9.18 1.10 -3.23
#